data_AF-A0A7S1HL76-F1
#
_entry.id   AF-A0A7S1HL76-F1
#
_cell.length_a   1.000
_cell.length_b   1.000
_cell.length_c   1.000
_cell.angle_alpha   90.00
_cell.angle_beta   90.00
_cell.angle_gamma   90.00
#
_symmetry.space_group_name_H-M   'P 1'
#
loop_
_entity.id
_entity.type
_entity.pdbx_description
1 polymer ?
#
loop_
_entity_poly.entity_id
_entity_poly.type
_entity_poly.pdbx_seq_one_letter_code
_entity_poly.pdbx_strand_id
1 'polypeptide(L)'
;ERLHYRLHVVGWSLGGMIAQELSLLLVEMGCPPASLALVCTHSGGWRLLPPLSSLPKLVAVALSPSSETRIRRILPLHYAPEYLSSMLECEEEEEPVWSAGSVLAGVYEERSPFRRSILAYLPGVVGHLLAALTHHVSRQRLSRLGAGPNAPDCVVVAAGRDRLIPKCHSADLARRIGGGTELLEFSENGHMVNTERRDEFNGALMLHFRRSAARRGAPGAVPPSLEDDVCASLERVKCVRRRAGDIGDKRPPAWRVLLGWWFLLLLVTPIFWSVRAVGGAVRRTAALLTAFARIGVPLAAWVLSGMARCGVPFAAYLLSHCVELGKA
;
A
#
# COMPACT_ATOMS: atom_id res chain seq x y z
N GLU A 1 23.05 21.25 -12.35
CA GLU A 1 23.64 19.90 -12.55
C GLU A 1 23.97 19.11 -11.26
N ARG A 2 24.47 19.71 -10.16
CA ARG A 2 24.90 18.94 -8.96
C ARG A 2 23.81 18.45 -7.97
N LEU A 3 22.54 18.83 -8.12
CA LEU A 3 21.48 18.54 -7.12
C LEU A 3 20.90 17.13 -7.22
N HIS A 4 20.87 16.50 -8.41
CA HIS A 4 20.22 15.20 -8.61
C HIS A 4 20.92 14.04 -7.90
N TYR A 5 22.20 14.19 -7.55
CA TYR A 5 22.97 13.18 -6.81
C TYR A 5 22.65 13.11 -5.30
N ARG A 6 21.77 13.98 -4.79
CA ARG A 6 21.43 14.06 -3.36
C ARG A 6 19.94 13.91 -3.05
N LEU A 7 19.08 13.80 -4.07
CA LEU A 7 17.65 13.64 -3.84
C LEU A 7 17.35 12.18 -3.47
N HIS A 8 16.93 11.96 -2.23
CA HIS A 8 16.44 10.67 -1.75
C HIS A 8 14.92 10.75 -1.61
N VAL A 9 14.20 9.86 -2.27
CA VAL A 9 12.73 9.81 -2.21
C VAL A 9 12.30 8.66 -1.33
N VAL A 10 11.48 8.95 -0.31
CA VAL A 10 10.89 7.93 0.57
C VAL A 10 9.38 8.05 0.48
N GLY A 11 8.70 6.97 0.10
CA GLY A 11 7.26 6.93 0.01
C GLY A 11 6.67 5.80 0.83
N TRP A 12 5.75 6.14 1.75
CA TRP A 12 5.04 5.19 2.60
C TRP A 12 3.61 4.96 2.13
N SER A 13 3.16 3.71 1.98
CA SER A 13 1.76 3.39 1.63
C SER A 13 1.30 4.15 0.37
N LEU A 14 0.25 4.95 0.44
CA LEU A 14 -0.15 5.84 -0.67
C LEU A 14 0.97 6.80 -1.09
N GLY A 15 1.77 7.31 -0.15
CA GLY A 15 2.98 8.08 -0.48
C GLY A 15 3.99 7.28 -1.29
N GLY A 16 4.05 5.96 -1.13
CA GLY A 16 4.84 5.06 -1.97
C GLY A 16 4.30 4.93 -3.39
N MET A 17 2.99 5.03 -3.58
CA MET A 17 2.35 5.08 -4.90
C MET A 17 2.71 6.38 -5.62
N ILE A 18 2.65 7.50 -4.90
CA ILE A 18 3.04 8.82 -5.40
C ILE A 18 4.54 8.84 -5.71
N ALA A 19 5.39 8.28 -4.84
CA ALA A 19 6.83 8.22 -5.03
C ALA A 19 7.24 7.42 -6.27
N GLN A 20 6.50 6.37 -6.64
CA GLN A 20 6.72 5.64 -7.89
C GLN A 20 6.52 6.55 -9.11
N GLU A 21 5.38 7.27 -9.17
CA GLU A 21 5.06 8.18 -10.26
C GLU A 21 6.04 9.35 -10.35
N LEU A 22 6.37 9.97 -9.21
CA LEU A 22 7.36 11.04 -9.13
C LEU A 22 8.73 10.58 -9.63
N SER A 23 9.19 9.40 -9.20
CA SER A 23 10.50 8.88 -9.59
C SER A 23 10.55 8.52 -11.07
N LEU A 24 9.45 8.00 -11.62
CA LEU A 24 9.33 7.74 -13.06
C LEU A 24 9.39 9.03 -13.87
N LEU A 25 8.68 10.07 -13.43
CA LEU A 25 8.73 11.39 -14.06
C LEU A 25 10.17 11.95 -14.05
N LEU A 26 10.87 11.87 -12.92
CA LEU A 26 12.27 12.30 -12.81
C LEU A 26 13.21 11.50 -13.71
N VAL A 27 13.01 10.18 -13.84
CA VAL A 27 13.76 9.34 -14.79
C VAL A 27 13.50 9.80 -16.23
N GLU A 28 12.24 10.06 -16.60
CA GLU A 28 11.86 10.54 -17.94
C GLU A 28 12.43 11.91 -18.26
N MET A 29 12.57 12.78 -17.26
CA MET A 29 13.22 14.08 -17.36
C MET A 29 14.75 14.01 -17.37
N GLY A 30 15.35 12.82 -17.31
CA GLY A 30 16.80 12.64 -17.30
C GLY A 30 17.47 13.03 -15.96
N CYS A 31 16.68 13.17 -14.89
CA CYS A 31 17.14 13.65 -13.60
C CYS A 31 16.71 12.74 -12.43
N PRO A 32 16.99 11.42 -12.52
CA PRO A 32 16.53 10.44 -11.55
C PRO A 32 17.00 10.78 -10.13
N PRO A 33 16.21 10.44 -9.10
CA PRO A 33 16.67 10.60 -7.72
C PRO A 33 17.88 9.69 -7.47
N ALA A 34 18.68 10.04 -6.46
CA ALA A 34 19.80 9.21 -6.04
C ALA A 34 19.30 7.83 -5.62
N SER A 35 18.29 7.83 -4.74
CA SER A 35 17.70 6.61 -4.21
C SER A 35 16.18 6.73 -4.00
N LEU A 36 15.52 5.58 -3.98
CA LEU A 36 14.07 5.44 -3.83
C LEU A 36 13.77 4.35 -2.79
N ALA A 37 13.13 4.72 -1.70
CA ALA A 37 12.60 3.81 -0.69
C ALA A 37 11.08 3.72 -0.78
N LEU A 38 10.55 2.53 -1.04
CA LEU A 38 9.12 2.25 -1.15
C LEU A 38 8.67 1.37 0.02
N VAL A 39 7.95 1.97 0.98
CA VAL A 39 7.64 1.35 2.26
C VAL A 39 6.17 0.98 2.34
N CYS A 40 5.89 -0.29 2.66
CA CYS A 40 4.55 -0.83 2.85
C CYS A 40 3.57 -0.35 1.77
N THR A 41 3.95 -0.50 0.49
CA THR A 41 3.22 0.03 -0.68
C THR A 41 3.11 -1.02 -1.78
N HIS A 42 2.38 -0.67 -2.85
CA HIS A 42 2.17 -1.52 -4.02
C HIS A 42 2.14 -0.69 -5.32
N SER A 43 2.27 -1.36 -6.47
CA SER A 43 2.11 -0.73 -7.79
C SER A 43 0.67 -0.74 -8.33
N GLY A 44 -0.30 -1.13 -7.51
CA GLY A 44 -1.71 -1.15 -7.87
C GLY A 44 -2.11 -2.21 -8.92
N GLY A 45 -3.18 -1.94 -9.67
CA GLY A 45 -3.87 -2.94 -10.51
C GLY A 45 -4.71 -3.90 -9.67
N TRP A 46 -5.08 -5.09 -10.16
CA TRP A 46 -6.00 -6.00 -9.43
C TRP A 46 -5.64 -6.36 -7.95
N ARG A 47 -4.43 -6.01 -7.51
CA ARG A 47 -3.84 -6.18 -6.17
C ARG A 47 -4.13 -5.01 -5.21
N LEU A 48 -5.05 -4.13 -5.58
CA LEU A 48 -5.43 -2.92 -4.83
C LEU A 48 -6.20 -3.21 -3.54
N LEU A 49 -6.80 -4.39 -3.42
CA LEU A 49 -7.63 -4.67 -2.26
C LEU A 49 -6.74 -4.96 -1.04
N PRO A 50 -7.01 -4.31 0.10
CA PRO A 50 -6.45 -4.75 1.37
C PRO A 50 -6.85 -6.22 1.60
N PRO A 51 -6.20 -6.93 2.55
CA PRO A 51 -6.65 -8.26 2.93
C PRO A 51 -8.17 -8.23 3.14
N LEU A 52 -8.92 -9.16 2.53
CA LEU A 52 -10.38 -9.16 2.64
C LEU A 52 -10.85 -9.21 4.11
N SER A 53 -10.03 -9.80 4.99
CA SER A 53 -10.22 -9.81 6.45
C SER A 53 -10.09 -8.44 7.13
N SER A 54 -9.47 -7.46 6.47
CA SER A 54 -9.26 -6.10 6.98
C SER A 54 -10.32 -5.11 6.50
N LEU A 55 -11.08 -5.44 5.44
CA LEU A 55 -12.13 -4.58 4.90
C LEU A 55 -13.20 -4.20 5.95
N PRO A 56 -13.79 -5.13 6.73
CA PRO A 56 -14.75 -4.76 7.76
C PRO A 56 -14.18 -3.81 8.81
N LYS A 57 -12.88 -3.96 9.13
CA LYS A 57 -12.18 -3.11 10.09
C LYS A 57 -11.96 -1.70 9.55
N LEU A 58 -11.59 -1.58 8.27
CA LEU A 58 -11.46 -0.28 7.59
C LEU A 58 -12.81 0.46 7.52
N VAL A 59 -13.88 -0.25 7.18
CA VAL A 59 -15.24 0.30 7.22
C VAL A 59 -15.61 0.72 8.65
N ALA A 60 -15.30 -0.11 9.65
CA ALA A 60 -15.56 0.23 11.04
C ALA A 60 -14.78 1.47 11.51
N VAL A 61 -13.54 1.69 11.05
CA VAL A 61 -12.79 2.93 11.31
C VAL A 61 -13.50 4.12 10.68
N ALA A 62 -13.89 4.03 9.40
CA ALA A 62 -14.58 5.11 8.71
C ALA A 62 -15.91 5.48 9.38
N LEU A 63 -16.67 4.49 9.84
CA LEU A 63 -17.96 4.68 10.52
C LEU A 63 -17.83 4.92 12.03
N SER A 64 -16.62 5.16 12.56
CA SER A 64 -16.43 5.36 14.00
C SER A 64 -17.02 6.70 14.48
N PRO A 65 -17.95 6.68 15.46
CA PRO A 65 -18.69 7.87 15.89
C PRO A 65 -17.84 8.83 16.74
N SER A 66 -16.86 8.31 17.49
CA SER A 66 -15.94 9.10 18.31
C SER A 66 -14.49 8.91 17.90
N SER A 67 -13.65 9.91 18.21
CA SER A 67 -12.20 9.84 18.02
C SER A 67 -11.60 8.67 18.79
N GLU A 68 -12.01 8.46 20.04
CA GLU A 68 -11.56 7.34 20.87
C GLU A 68 -11.87 5.98 20.22
N THR A 69 -13.10 5.77 19.75
CA THR A 69 -13.49 4.52 19.07
C THR A 69 -12.68 4.32 17.79
N ARG A 70 -12.43 5.40 17.06
CA ARG A 70 -11.63 5.37 15.83
C ARG A 70 -10.19 5.00 16.12
N ILE A 71 -9.58 5.57 17.16
CA ILE A 71 -8.22 5.29 17.62
C ILE A 71 -8.09 3.82 18.02
N ARG A 72 -9.01 3.31 18.86
CA ARG A 72 -9.04 1.89 19.25
C ARG A 72 -9.15 0.95 18.05
N ARG A 73 -9.84 1.36 16.98
CA ARG A 73 -10.01 0.54 15.76
C ARG A 73 -8.86 0.66 14.76
N ILE A 74 -8.20 1.81 14.66
CA ILE A 74 -7.11 2.03 13.70
C ILE A 74 -5.77 1.50 14.21
N LEU A 75 -5.49 1.54 15.52
CA LEU A 75 -4.22 1.06 16.06
C LEU A 75 -3.93 -0.41 15.69
N PRO A 76 -4.89 -1.35 15.81
CA PRO A 76 -4.66 -2.72 15.36
C PRO A 76 -4.52 -2.88 13.85
N LEU A 77 -4.87 -1.89 13.03
CA LEU A 77 -4.59 -1.94 11.58
C LEU A 77 -3.17 -1.45 11.26
N HIS A 78 -2.67 -0.51 12.05
CA HIS A 78 -1.36 0.10 11.89
C HIS A 78 -0.23 -0.71 12.51
N TYR A 79 -0.50 -1.37 13.64
CA TYR A 79 0.54 -1.97 14.47
C TYR A 79 0.34 -3.47 14.69
N ALA A 80 1.44 -4.20 14.88
CA ALA A 80 1.40 -5.57 15.38
C ALA A 80 0.78 -5.61 16.80
N PRO A 81 -0.09 -6.60 17.10
CA PRO A 81 -0.65 -6.77 18.44
C PRO A 81 0.41 -6.84 19.54
N GLU A 82 1.52 -7.54 19.26
CA GLU A 82 2.64 -7.72 20.18
C GLU A 82 3.29 -6.39 20.56
N TYR A 83 3.44 -5.50 19.57
CA TYR A 83 3.94 -4.14 19.82
C TYR A 83 2.95 -3.33 20.62
N LEU A 84 1.65 -3.38 20.31
CA LEU A 84 0.64 -2.65 21.08
C LEU A 84 0.59 -3.09 22.55
N SER A 85 0.87 -4.36 22.83
CA SER A 85 0.94 -4.92 24.18
C SER A 85 2.30 -4.77 24.87
N SER A 86 3.36 -4.38 24.16
CA SER A 86 4.68 -4.26 24.78
C SER A 86 4.70 -3.11 25.77
N MET A 87 5.27 -3.36 26.94
CA MET A 87 5.53 -2.32 27.93
C MET A 87 6.70 -1.47 27.45
N LEU A 88 6.57 -0.16 27.58
CA LEU A 88 7.68 0.75 27.36
C LEU A 88 8.44 0.88 28.68
N GLU A 89 9.75 0.67 28.62
CA GLU A 89 10.64 0.90 29.75
C GLU A 89 10.74 2.42 29.95
N CYS A 90 10.27 2.90 31.11
CA CYS A 90 10.55 4.25 31.58
C CYS A 90 11.84 4.19 32.41
N GLU A 91 12.77 5.10 32.16
CA GLU A 91 14.04 5.18 32.88
C GLU A 91 13.87 5.62 34.35
N GLU A 92 12.69 6.12 34.73
CA GLU A 92 12.36 6.58 36.08
C GLU A 92 11.52 5.53 36.83
N GLU A 93 12.03 5.04 37.97
CA GLU A 93 11.47 3.92 38.76
C GLU A 93 10.06 4.18 39.34
N GLU A 94 9.57 5.42 39.34
CA GLU A 94 8.30 5.81 40.00
C GLU A 94 7.13 6.07 39.03
N GLU A 95 7.37 6.04 37.71
CA GLU A 95 6.34 6.31 36.71
C GLU A 95 5.50 5.05 36.36
N PRO A 96 4.19 5.20 36.10
CA PRO A 96 3.35 4.08 35.70
C PRO A 96 3.87 3.43 34.41
N VAL A 97 3.93 2.09 34.37
CA VAL A 97 4.32 1.34 33.17
C VAL A 97 3.22 1.43 32.11
N TRP A 98 3.48 2.16 31.03
CA TRP A 98 2.56 2.31 29.91
C TRP A 98 2.81 1.25 28.83
N SER A 99 1.73 0.67 28.29
CA SER A 99 1.84 -0.11 27.05
C SER A 99 2.05 0.83 25.87
N ALA A 100 2.77 0.39 24.83
CA ALA A 100 2.95 1.18 23.62
C ALA A 100 1.59 1.55 22.98
N GLY A 101 0.59 0.68 23.09
CA GLY A 101 -0.77 0.97 22.65
C GLY A 101 -1.41 2.16 23.37
N SER A 102 -1.21 2.29 24.69
CA SER A 102 -1.73 3.41 25.48
C SER A 102 -1.06 4.74 25.14
N VAL A 103 0.27 4.74 25.00
CA VAL A 103 1.04 5.93 24.57
C VAL A 103 0.63 6.35 23.16
N LEU A 104 0.54 5.41 22.22
CA LEU A 104 0.11 5.70 20.85
C LEU A 104 -1.32 6.23 20.78
N ALA A 105 -2.23 5.76 21.64
CA ALA A 105 -3.59 6.28 21.70
C ALA A 105 -3.58 7.77 22.08
N GLY A 106 -2.80 8.17 23.08
CA GLY A 106 -2.61 9.57 23.47
C GLY A 106 -2.03 10.42 22.34
N VAL A 107 -0.98 9.93 21.66
CA VAL A 107 -0.38 10.62 20.49
C VAL A 107 -1.40 10.82 19.36
N TYR A 108 -2.25 9.83 19.09
CA TYR A 108 -3.29 9.92 18.06
C TYR A 108 -4.39 10.92 18.44
N GLU A 109 -4.71 11.01 19.72
CA GLU A 109 -5.67 11.97 20.26
C GLU A 109 -5.17 13.42 20.16
N GLU A 110 -3.87 13.62 20.42
CA GLU A 110 -3.21 14.92 20.33
C GLU A 110 -3.06 15.41 18.88
N ARG A 111 -2.53 14.56 17.99
CA ARG A 111 -2.19 14.93 16.59
C ARG A 111 -3.39 15.07 15.65
N SER A 112 -4.57 14.71 16.13
CA SER A 112 -5.91 15.00 15.60
C SER A 112 -6.05 15.44 14.12
N PRO A 113 -6.10 14.49 13.18
CA PRO A 113 -7.11 14.50 12.12
C PRO A 113 -8.47 13.96 12.61
N PHE A 114 -8.59 13.58 13.90
CA PHE A 114 -9.70 12.79 14.42
C PHE A 114 -10.70 13.53 15.31
N ARG A 115 -10.44 14.77 15.77
CA ARG A 115 -11.39 15.54 16.60
C ARG A 115 -12.66 15.96 15.87
N ARG A 116 -12.62 16.07 14.54
CA ARG A 116 -13.81 16.36 13.72
C ARG A 116 -14.35 15.07 13.09
N SER A 117 -15.65 15.06 12.83
CA SER A 117 -16.31 13.97 12.12
C SER A 117 -15.63 13.73 10.77
N ILE A 118 -15.43 12.46 10.38
CA ILE A 118 -14.92 12.08 9.05
C ILE A 118 -15.77 12.72 7.94
N LEU A 119 -17.05 12.99 8.23
CA LEU A 119 -18.00 13.65 7.33
C LEU A 119 -17.52 15.02 6.86
N ALA A 120 -16.85 15.78 7.74
CA ALA A 120 -16.28 17.08 7.41
C ALA A 120 -15.12 17.01 6.39
N TYR A 121 -14.55 15.83 6.20
CA TYR A 121 -13.43 15.56 5.29
C TYR A 121 -13.79 14.60 4.17
N LEU A 122 -15.08 14.32 3.95
CA LEU A 122 -15.54 13.33 2.97
C LEU A 122 -14.89 13.49 1.60
N PRO A 123 -14.82 14.68 0.98
CA PRO A 123 -14.18 14.82 -0.32
C PRO A 123 -12.70 14.39 -0.31
N GLY A 124 -11.95 14.75 0.75
CA GLY A 124 -10.54 14.37 0.89
C GLY A 124 -10.35 12.87 1.16
N VAL A 125 -11.22 12.29 1.99
CA VAL A 125 -11.20 10.84 2.28
C VAL A 125 -11.54 10.03 1.04
N VAL A 126 -12.59 10.43 0.31
CA VAL A 126 -12.98 9.80 -0.96
C VAL A 126 -11.88 9.96 -1.99
N GLY A 127 -11.29 11.15 -2.13
CA GLY A 127 -10.16 11.39 -3.03
C GLY A 127 -8.96 10.51 -2.72
N HIS A 128 -8.56 10.39 -1.45
CA HIS A 128 -7.48 9.49 -1.03
C HIS A 128 -7.80 8.02 -1.34
N LEU A 129 -9.02 7.58 -1.05
CA LEU A 129 -9.45 6.22 -1.32
C LEU A 129 -9.44 5.93 -2.82
N LEU A 130 -9.98 6.83 -3.63
CA LEU A 130 -9.98 6.69 -5.09
C LEU A 130 -8.54 6.68 -5.63
N ALA A 131 -7.67 7.58 -5.17
CA ALA A 131 -6.26 7.58 -5.56
C ALA A 131 -5.60 6.24 -5.25
N ALA A 132 -5.78 5.72 -4.03
CA ALA A 132 -5.26 4.41 -3.64
C ALA A 132 -5.83 3.28 -4.51
N LEU A 133 -7.16 3.27 -4.74
CA LEU A 133 -7.90 2.23 -5.46
C LEU A 133 -7.80 2.30 -7.00
N THR A 134 -7.29 3.39 -7.56
CA THR A 134 -7.16 3.56 -9.02
C THR A 134 -5.72 3.66 -9.46
N HIS A 135 -4.79 3.79 -8.52
CA HIS A 135 -3.37 3.80 -8.82
C HIS A 135 -2.95 2.54 -9.56
N HIS A 136 -2.16 2.70 -10.61
CA HIS A 136 -1.56 1.58 -11.32
C HIS A 136 -0.27 2.00 -12.04
N VAL A 137 0.83 1.32 -11.70
CA VAL A 137 2.09 1.38 -12.45
C VAL A 137 2.34 0.01 -13.07
N SER A 138 2.44 -0.01 -14.40
CA SER A 138 2.66 -1.25 -15.15
C SER A 138 4.07 -1.81 -14.90
N ARG A 139 4.26 -3.11 -15.13
CA ARG A 139 5.60 -3.75 -15.02
C ARG A 139 6.64 -3.05 -15.90
N GLN A 140 6.27 -2.69 -17.13
CA GLN A 140 7.17 -2.01 -18.07
C GLN A 140 7.60 -0.63 -17.55
N ARG A 141 6.67 0.12 -16.93
CA ARG A 141 6.99 1.40 -16.30
C ARG A 141 7.91 1.18 -15.10
N LEU A 142 7.56 0.28 -14.19
CA LEU A 142 8.40 -0.03 -13.02
C LEU A 142 9.82 -0.46 -13.37
N SER A 143 10.01 -1.25 -14.43
CA SER A 143 11.36 -1.67 -14.83
C SER A 143 12.27 -0.50 -15.21
N ARG A 144 11.72 0.67 -15.57
CA ARG A 144 12.51 1.89 -15.82
C ARG A 144 13.19 2.41 -14.56
N LEU A 145 12.62 2.15 -13.37
CA LEU A 145 13.22 2.52 -12.09
C LEU A 145 14.45 1.66 -11.76
N GLY A 146 14.61 0.49 -12.37
CA GLY A 146 15.77 -0.39 -12.19
C GLY A 146 16.62 -0.58 -13.45
N ALA A 147 16.35 0.17 -14.52
CA ALA A 147 17.01 -0.01 -15.81
C ALA A 147 18.07 1.07 -16.06
N GLY A 148 19.31 0.63 -16.34
CA GLY A 148 20.38 1.49 -16.81
C GLY A 148 21.30 2.03 -15.71
N PRO A 149 22.44 2.63 -16.11
CA PRO A 149 23.50 3.05 -15.19
C PRO A 149 23.11 4.22 -14.28
N ASN A 150 22.09 5.00 -14.67
CA ASN A 150 21.63 6.17 -13.92
C ASN A 150 20.38 5.90 -13.07
N ALA A 151 19.87 4.67 -13.07
CA ALA A 151 18.68 4.29 -12.31
C ALA A 151 18.83 4.63 -10.81
N PRO A 152 17.75 5.04 -10.13
CA PRO A 152 17.79 5.22 -8.69
C PRO A 152 18.11 3.91 -7.99
N ASP A 153 18.88 3.97 -6.90
CA ASP A 153 19.02 2.82 -6.04
C ASP A 153 17.70 2.58 -5.32
N CYS A 154 17.12 1.39 -5.51
CA CYS A 154 15.79 1.09 -4.98
C CYS A 154 15.87 0.15 -3.78
N VAL A 155 15.13 0.48 -2.73
CA VAL A 155 14.80 -0.42 -1.62
C VAL A 155 13.29 -0.48 -1.43
N VAL A 156 12.76 -1.67 -1.25
CA VAL A 156 11.35 -1.91 -0.92
C VAL A 156 11.30 -2.48 0.49
N VAL A 157 10.48 -1.88 1.33
CA VAL A 157 10.27 -2.34 2.71
C VAL A 157 8.89 -2.96 2.83
N ALA A 158 8.84 -4.18 3.34
CA ALA A 158 7.64 -4.95 3.58
C ALA A 158 7.44 -5.19 5.07
N ALA A 159 6.19 -5.08 5.53
CA ALA A 159 5.78 -5.45 6.87
C ALA A 159 5.04 -6.78 6.84
N GLY A 160 5.49 -7.74 7.67
CA GLY A 160 5.00 -9.11 7.60
C GLY A 160 3.59 -9.30 8.15
N ARG A 161 3.18 -8.45 9.10
CA ARG A 161 1.84 -8.43 9.72
C ARG A 161 1.00 -7.24 9.27
N ASP A 162 1.35 -6.65 8.13
CA ASP A 162 0.61 -5.55 7.54
C ASP A 162 -0.84 -5.95 7.21
N ARG A 163 -1.80 -5.24 7.81
CA ARG A 163 -3.23 -5.46 7.63
C ARG A 163 -3.83 -4.54 6.57
N LEU A 164 -3.06 -3.61 6.01
CA LEU A 164 -3.48 -2.69 4.97
C LEU A 164 -2.94 -3.13 3.60
N ILE A 165 -1.65 -3.45 3.52
CA ILE A 165 -0.99 -3.82 2.27
C ILE A 165 -0.27 -5.16 2.45
N PRO A 166 -0.77 -6.26 1.86
CA PRO A 166 -0.13 -7.56 1.96
C PRO A 166 1.34 -7.52 1.52
N LYS A 167 2.24 -8.09 2.33
CA LYS A 167 3.69 -8.15 2.04
C LYS A 167 4.07 -8.71 0.67
N CYS A 168 3.21 -9.58 0.10
CA CYS A 168 3.43 -10.12 -1.24
C CYS A 168 3.40 -9.06 -2.34
N HIS A 169 2.76 -7.90 -2.10
CA HIS A 169 2.77 -6.77 -3.02
C HIS A 169 4.12 -6.07 -3.03
N SER A 170 4.77 -5.91 -1.87
CA SER A 170 6.14 -5.40 -1.77
C SER A 170 7.15 -6.32 -2.47
N ALA A 171 7.02 -7.63 -2.27
CA ALA A 171 7.87 -8.60 -2.96
C ALA A 171 7.72 -8.57 -4.49
N ASP A 172 6.48 -8.44 -4.98
CA ASP A 172 6.21 -8.28 -6.41
C ASP A 172 6.72 -6.94 -6.96
N LEU A 173 6.55 -5.85 -6.20
CA LEU A 173 7.04 -4.52 -6.55
C LEU A 173 8.56 -4.55 -6.74
N ALA A 174 9.30 -5.09 -5.78
CA ALA A 174 10.76 -5.26 -5.87
C ALA A 174 11.17 -6.05 -7.12
N ARG A 175 10.47 -7.15 -7.42
CA ARG A 175 10.73 -7.98 -8.61
C ARG A 175 10.46 -7.21 -9.92
N ARG A 176 9.42 -6.39 -9.97
CA ARG A 176 9.05 -5.61 -11.16
C ARG A 176 10.00 -4.45 -11.43
N ILE A 177 10.53 -3.83 -10.38
CA ILE A 177 11.57 -2.80 -10.52
C ILE A 177 12.86 -3.43 -11.05
N GLY A 178 13.28 -4.57 -10.49
CA GLY A 178 14.51 -5.26 -10.93
C GLY A 178 15.77 -4.48 -10.54
N GLY A 179 16.81 -4.47 -11.38
CA GLY A 179 17.93 -3.52 -11.22
C GLY A 179 18.70 -3.57 -9.89
N GLY A 180 18.84 -4.75 -9.30
CA GLY A 180 19.48 -4.89 -7.98
C GLY A 180 18.65 -4.37 -6.80
N THR A 181 17.37 -4.10 -7.00
CA THR A 181 16.44 -3.66 -5.94
C THR A 181 16.50 -4.59 -4.75
N GLU A 182 16.60 -3.98 -3.58
CA GLU A 182 16.62 -4.66 -2.30
C GLU A 182 15.21 -4.76 -1.72
N LEU A 183 14.88 -5.90 -1.13
CA LEU A 183 13.68 -6.11 -0.33
C LEU A 183 14.10 -6.30 1.13
N LEU A 184 13.58 -5.45 2.01
CA LEU A 184 13.68 -5.56 3.46
C LEU A 184 12.33 -6.03 4.01
N GLU A 185 12.27 -7.23 4.58
CA GLU A 185 11.03 -7.79 5.13
C GLU A 185 11.07 -7.83 6.66
N PHE A 186 10.40 -6.86 7.30
CA PHE A 186 10.16 -6.81 8.74
C PHE A 186 9.03 -7.78 9.11
N SER A 187 9.39 -9.05 9.26
CA SER A 187 8.46 -10.19 9.24
C SER A 187 7.41 -10.18 10.37
N GLU A 188 7.68 -9.53 11.50
CA GLU A 188 6.80 -9.51 12.66
C GLU A 188 6.07 -8.18 12.86
N ASN A 189 6.29 -7.19 12.00
CA ASN A 189 5.80 -5.84 12.20
C ASN A 189 4.51 -5.55 11.43
N GLY A 190 3.72 -4.63 11.99
CA GLY A 190 2.56 -4.04 11.35
C GLY A 190 2.93 -3.00 10.30
N HIS A 191 1.90 -2.31 9.79
CA HIS A 191 2.05 -1.32 8.72
C HIS A 191 2.94 -0.13 9.10
N MET A 192 3.22 0.13 10.38
CA MET A 192 3.99 1.27 10.90
C MET A 192 5.38 0.86 11.42
N VAL A 193 6.18 0.21 10.57
CA VAL A 193 7.52 -0.30 10.90
C VAL A 193 8.45 0.77 11.47
N ASN A 194 8.34 2.02 11.01
CA ASN A 194 9.17 3.15 11.47
C ASN A 194 8.95 3.51 12.94
N THR A 195 7.82 3.10 13.50
CA THR A 195 7.51 3.28 14.91
C THR A 195 7.83 2.02 15.69
N GLU A 196 7.48 0.84 15.16
CA GLU A 196 7.71 -0.44 15.85
C GLU A 196 9.20 -0.83 15.95
N ARG A 197 9.99 -0.39 14.96
CA ARG A 197 11.42 -0.70 14.77
C ARG A 197 12.17 0.55 14.32
N ARG A 198 12.03 1.61 15.11
CA ARG A 198 12.55 2.95 14.78
C ARG A 198 14.02 2.92 14.39
N ASP A 199 14.86 2.29 15.19
CA ASP A 199 16.31 2.38 15.01
C ASP A 199 16.78 1.51 13.85
N GLU A 200 16.21 0.32 13.67
CA GLU A 200 16.50 -0.56 12.54
C GLU A 200 15.99 0.04 11.22
N PHE A 201 14.78 0.60 11.23
CA PHE A 201 14.20 1.25 10.06
C PHE A 201 15.03 2.47 9.64
N ASN A 202 15.37 3.34 10.59
CA ASN A 202 16.20 4.52 10.32
C ASN A 202 17.61 4.11 9.89
N GLY A 203 18.23 3.14 10.57
CA GLY A 203 19.54 2.60 10.21
C GLY A 203 19.57 2.05 8.78
N ALA A 204 18.54 1.29 8.40
CA ALA A 204 18.40 0.75 7.04
C ALA A 204 18.28 1.85 5.98
N LEU A 205 17.44 2.87 6.22
CA LEU A 205 17.32 4.00 5.30
C LEU A 205 18.62 4.81 5.19
N MET A 206 19.26 5.10 6.31
CA MET A 206 20.53 5.84 6.33
C MET A 206 21.63 5.08 5.60
N LEU A 207 21.73 3.76 5.81
CA LEU A 207 22.65 2.90 5.08
C LEU A 207 22.35 2.92 3.58
N HIS A 208 21.08 2.80 3.19
CA HIS A 208 20.64 2.87 1.81
C HIS A 208 21.03 4.20 1.14
N PHE A 209 20.80 5.34 1.82
CA PHE A 209 21.18 6.67 1.31
C PHE A 209 22.69 6.81 1.14
N ARG A 210 23.48 6.37 2.12
CA ARG A 210 24.95 6.46 2.06
C ARG A 210 25.53 5.58 0.95
N ARG A 211 25.04 4.33 0.80
CA ARG A 211 25.44 3.46 -0.33
C ARG A 211 25.12 4.10 -1.68
N SER A 212 23.96 4.76 -1.77
CA SER A 212 23.56 5.43 -3.00
C SER A 212 24.40 6.65 -3.33
N ALA A 213 24.68 7.48 -2.33
CA ALA A 213 25.57 8.62 -2.47
C ALA A 213 26.98 8.18 -2.88
N ALA A 214 27.53 7.12 -2.26
CA ALA A 214 28.84 6.58 -2.59
C ALA A 214 28.93 6.07 -4.04
N ARG A 215 27.93 5.31 -4.52
CA ARG A 215 27.85 4.86 -5.92
C ARG A 215 27.81 6.01 -6.93
N ARG A 216 27.30 7.17 -6.50
CA ARG A 216 27.20 8.39 -7.29
C ARG A 216 28.40 9.34 -7.11
N GLY A 217 29.48 8.87 -6.47
CA GLY A 217 30.74 9.61 -6.32
C GLY A 217 30.71 10.68 -5.23
N ALA A 218 29.75 10.65 -4.30
CA ALA A 218 29.78 11.54 -3.15
C ALA A 218 30.93 11.15 -2.20
N PRO A 219 31.65 12.12 -1.62
CA PRO A 219 32.72 11.85 -0.67
C PRO A 219 32.16 11.22 0.62
N GLY A 220 32.82 10.16 1.09
CA GLY A 220 32.42 9.39 2.27
C GLY A 220 31.94 7.99 1.91
N ALA A 221 32.85 7.03 1.94
CA ALA A 221 32.48 5.61 1.87
C ALA A 221 31.65 5.25 3.11
N VAL A 222 30.69 4.33 2.95
CA VAL A 222 30.05 3.69 4.09
C VAL A 222 31.13 2.94 4.88
N PRO A 223 31.40 3.28 6.15
CA PRO A 223 32.33 2.51 6.95
C PRO A 223 31.81 1.06 7.06
N PRO A 224 32.65 0.04 6.84
CA PRO A 224 32.23 -1.36 6.97
C PRO A 224 31.55 -1.63 8.32
N SER A 225 32.06 -1.05 9.41
CA SER A 225 31.50 -1.18 10.75
C SER A 225 30.03 -0.75 10.86
N LEU A 226 29.64 0.33 10.18
CA LEU A 226 28.24 0.78 10.18
C LEU A 226 27.33 -0.21 9.43
N GLU A 227 27.82 -0.75 8.31
CA GLU A 227 27.08 -1.73 7.53
C GLU A 227 26.87 -3.01 8.34
N ASP A 228 27.90 -3.47 9.04
CA ASP A 228 27.85 -4.63 9.92
C ASP A 228 26.88 -4.39 11.10
N ASP A 229 26.96 -3.22 11.76
CA ASP A 229 26.08 -2.86 12.87
C ASP A 229 24.60 -2.84 12.46
N VAL A 230 24.29 -2.24 11.30
CA VAL A 230 22.92 -2.19 10.78
C VAL A 230 22.45 -3.57 10.36
N CYS A 231 23.27 -4.37 9.68
CA CYS A 231 22.93 -5.75 9.31
C CYS A 231 22.65 -6.60 10.55
N ALA A 232 23.50 -6.52 11.57
CA ALA A 232 23.30 -7.20 12.85
C ALA A 232 22.00 -6.74 13.53
N SER A 233 21.67 -5.45 13.48
CA SER A 233 20.40 -4.94 14.03
C SER A 233 19.18 -5.46 13.28
N LEU A 234 19.25 -5.54 11.95
CA LEU A 234 18.17 -6.08 11.12
C LEU A 234 17.95 -7.57 11.39
N GLU A 235 19.01 -8.34 11.57
CA GLU A 235 18.93 -9.76 11.93
C GLU A 235 18.26 -9.97 13.30
N ARG A 236 18.61 -9.14 14.31
CA ARG A 236 17.98 -9.19 15.65
C ARG A 236 16.46 -9.03 15.58
N VAL A 237 15.95 -8.22 14.65
CA VAL A 237 14.51 -7.97 14.51
C VAL A 237 13.84 -8.84 13.46
N LYS A 238 14.50 -9.94 13.04
CA LYS A 238 14.02 -10.87 12.01
C LYS A 238 13.65 -10.15 10.70
N CYS A 239 14.40 -9.10 10.37
CA CYS A 239 14.30 -8.46 9.08
C CYS A 239 15.10 -9.27 8.06
N VAL A 240 14.41 -9.80 7.05
CA VAL A 240 15.07 -10.56 5.98
C VAL A 240 15.40 -9.64 4.82
N ARG A 241 16.68 -9.59 4.47
CA ARG A 241 17.18 -8.85 3.31
C ARG A 241 17.29 -9.77 2.10
N ARG A 242 16.71 -9.39 0.96
CA ARG A 242 16.77 -10.16 -0.29
C ARG A 242 17.04 -9.26 -1.48
N ARG A 243 17.70 -9.77 -2.52
CA ARG A 243 17.69 -9.08 -3.82
C ARG A 243 16.47 -9.51 -4.62
N ALA A 244 15.98 -8.62 -5.47
CA ALA A 244 14.84 -8.90 -6.35
C ALA A 244 14.98 -10.20 -7.16
N GLY A 245 16.20 -10.59 -7.53
CA GLY A 245 16.50 -11.84 -8.25
C GLY A 245 16.22 -13.12 -7.45
N ASP A 246 16.24 -13.05 -6.12
CA ASP A 246 16.08 -14.22 -5.23
C ASP A 246 14.61 -14.49 -4.87
N ILE A 247 13.68 -13.63 -5.33
CA ILE A 247 12.27 -13.68 -4.97
C ILE A 247 11.50 -14.54 -5.98
N GLY A 248 11.28 -15.83 -5.65
CA GLY A 248 10.53 -16.77 -6.51
C GLY A 248 9.14 -16.29 -6.95
N ASP A 249 8.75 -16.60 -8.20
CA ASP A 249 7.48 -16.15 -8.80
C ASP A 249 6.29 -16.99 -8.32
N LYS A 250 5.67 -16.60 -7.19
CA LYS A 250 4.36 -17.13 -6.80
C LYS A 250 3.27 -16.24 -7.38
N ARG A 251 2.72 -16.65 -8.53
CA ARG A 251 1.52 -15.99 -9.08
C ARG A 251 0.29 -16.40 -8.29
N PRO A 252 -0.44 -15.47 -7.66
CA PRO A 252 -1.79 -15.72 -7.19
C PRO A 252 -2.71 -16.24 -8.32
N PRO A 253 -3.65 -17.15 -8.01
CA PRO A 253 -4.55 -17.75 -9.00
C PRO A 253 -5.50 -16.71 -9.61
N ALA A 254 -5.84 -16.88 -10.89
CA ALA A 254 -6.55 -15.91 -11.73
C ALA A 254 -7.92 -15.46 -11.17
N TRP A 255 -8.62 -16.32 -10.41
CA TRP A 255 -9.93 -15.97 -9.83
C TRP A 255 -9.84 -14.83 -8.80
N ARG A 256 -8.71 -14.67 -8.09
CA ARG A 256 -8.51 -13.57 -7.14
C ARG A 256 -8.43 -12.21 -7.84
N VAL A 257 -7.95 -12.20 -9.08
CA VAL A 257 -7.90 -11.02 -9.95
C VAL A 257 -9.31 -10.55 -10.28
N LEU A 258 -10.17 -11.48 -10.74
CA LEU A 258 -11.54 -11.21 -11.16
C LEU A 258 -12.42 -10.75 -10.00
N LEU A 259 -12.25 -11.36 -8.82
CA LEU A 259 -12.97 -10.96 -7.61
C LEU A 259 -12.62 -9.52 -7.17
N GLY A 260 -11.34 -9.13 -7.33
CA GLY A 260 -10.87 -7.79 -6.99
C GLY A 260 -11.54 -6.68 -7.82
N TRP A 261 -11.65 -6.90 -9.13
CA TRP A 261 -12.33 -5.98 -10.05
C TRP A 261 -13.83 -5.85 -9.77
N TRP A 262 -14.49 -6.97 -9.46
CA TRP A 262 -15.91 -6.98 -9.09
C TRP A 262 -16.18 -6.18 -7.82
N PHE A 263 -15.32 -6.32 -6.81
CA PHE A 263 -15.43 -5.57 -5.56
C PHE A 263 -15.17 -4.07 -5.76
N LEU A 264 -14.19 -3.69 -6.58
CA LEU A 264 -13.95 -2.29 -6.92
C LEU A 264 -15.18 -1.66 -7.58
N LEU A 265 -15.83 -2.38 -8.49
CA LEU A 265 -17.09 -1.97 -9.09
C LEU A 265 -18.15 -1.74 -8.01
N LEU A 266 -18.35 -2.70 -7.09
CA LEU A 266 -19.36 -2.59 -6.03
C LEU A 266 -19.08 -1.48 -5.01
N LEU A 267 -17.82 -1.15 -4.73
CA LEU A 267 -17.44 -0.07 -3.81
C LEU A 267 -17.57 1.32 -4.43
N VAL A 268 -17.25 1.45 -5.73
CA VAL A 268 -17.23 2.74 -6.43
C VAL A 268 -18.62 3.12 -6.97
N THR A 269 -19.45 2.14 -7.32
CA THR A 269 -20.79 2.39 -7.89
C THR A 269 -21.72 3.19 -6.96
N PRO A 270 -21.81 2.92 -5.64
CA PRO A 270 -22.62 3.71 -4.72
C PRO A 270 -22.09 5.13 -4.53
N ILE A 271 -20.77 5.33 -4.53
CA ILE A 271 -20.13 6.65 -4.37
C ILE A 271 -20.48 7.55 -5.56
N PHE A 272 -20.47 7.01 -6.79
CA PHE A 272 -20.93 7.74 -7.97
C PHE A 272 -22.44 8.03 -7.95
N TRP A 273 -23.24 7.17 -7.30
CA TRP A 273 -24.67 7.40 -7.09
C TRP A 273 -24.94 8.52 -6.07
N SER A 274 -24.16 8.59 -4.97
CA SER A 274 -24.33 9.61 -3.93
C SER A 274 -23.88 11.01 -4.36
N VAL A 275 -22.82 11.13 -5.16
CA VAL A 275 -22.40 12.43 -5.75
C VAL A 275 -23.44 12.95 -6.77
N ARG A 276 -24.27 12.06 -7.33
CA ARG A 276 -25.35 12.38 -8.28
C ARG A 276 -26.64 12.89 -7.64
N ALA A 277 -26.84 12.70 -6.33
CA ALA A 277 -28.04 13.18 -5.64
C ALA A 277 -28.06 14.71 -5.42
N VAL A 278 -26.97 15.42 -5.78
CA VAL A 278 -26.80 16.88 -5.54
C VAL A 278 -26.82 17.71 -6.84
N GLY A 279 -27.13 17.15 -8.02
CA GLY A 279 -27.16 17.94 -9.27
C GLY A 279 -28.12 17.42 -10.32
N GLY A 280 -29.23 18.14 -10.53
CA GLY A 280 -30.28 17.80 -11.48
C GLY A 280 -29.85 17.88 -12.95
N ALA A 281 -29.87 16.74 -13.65
CA ALA A 281 -29.92 16.67 -15.11
C ALA A 281 -30.45 15.28 -15.55
N VAL A 282 -31.77 15.12 -15.62
CA VAL A 282 -32.44 13.80 -15.76
C VAL A 282 -32.44 13.23 -17.19
N ARG A 283 -32.22 14.02 -18.25
CA ARG A 283 -32.45 13.53 -19.64
C ARG A 283 -31.25 12.88 -20.36
N ARG A 284 -30.01 13.18 -20.00
CA ARG A 284 -28.82 12.48 -20.58
C ARG A 284 -28.51 11.15 -19.89
N THR A 285 -29.16 10.90 -18.76
CA THR A 285 -28.89 9.78 -17.85
C THR A 285 -29.55 8.48 -18.31
N ALA A 286 -30.72 8.54 -18.94
CA ALA A 286 -31.39 7.36 -19.50
C ALA A 286 -30.57 6.72 -20.64
N ALA A 287 -29.98 7.51 -21.53
CA ALA A 287 -29.15 7.00 -22.63
C ALA A 287 -27.86 6.32 -22.14
N LEU A 288 -27.22 6.87 -21.09
CA LEU A 288 -26.04 6.29 -20.47
C LEU A 288 -26.36 5.04 -19.65
N LEU A 289 -27.50 4.98 -18.96
CA LEU A 289 -27.98 3.78 -18.25
C LEU A 289 -28.30 2.64 -19.23
N THR A 290 -28.96 2.94 -20.35
CA THR A 290 -29.22 1.95 -21.41
C THR A 290 -27.91 1.48 -22.07
N ALA A 291 -26.94 2.36 -22.28
CA ALA A 291 -25.62 1.98 -22.79
C ALA A 291 -24.82 1.12 -21.78
N PHE A 292 -24.87 1.44 -20.50
CA PHE A 292 -24.18 0.69 -19.44
C PHE A 292 -24.83 -0.68 -19.19
N ALA A 293 -26.17 -0.78 -19.26
CA ALA A 293 -26.88 -2.06 -19.22
C ALA A 293 -26.53 -2.93 -20.45
N ARG A 294 -26.46 -2.34 -21.64
CA ARG A 294 -26.08 -3.02 -22.89
C ARG A 294 -24.63 -3.52 -22.92
N ILE A 295 -23.71 -2.92 -22.16
CA ILE A 295 -22.29 -3.32 -22.13
C ILE A 295 -21.96 -4.15 -20.87
N GLY A 296 -22.53 -3.78 -19.72
CA GLY A 296 -22.26 -4.39 -18.42
C GLY A 296 -22.85 -5.79 -18.27
N VAL A 297 -24.06 -6.03 -18.78
CA VAL A 297 -24.71 -7.36 -18.69
C VAL A 297 -23.97 -8.40 -19.56
N PRO A 298 -23.60 -8.12 -20.83
CA PRO A 298 -22.79 -9.06 -21.62
C PRO A 298 -21.40 -9.29 -21.03
N LEU A 299 -20.76 -8.27 -20.47
CA LEU A 299 -19.43 -8.42 -19.84
C LEU A 299 -19.50 -9.28 -18.58
N ALA A 300 -20.52 -9.07 -17.73
CA ALA A 300 -20.77 -9.90 -16.56
C ALA A 300 -21.06 -11.36 -16.94
N ALA A 301 -21.90 -11.59 -17.97
CA ALA A 301 -22.20 -12.92 -18.49
C ALA A 301 -20.97 -13.60 -19.09
N TRP A 302 -20.11 -12.87 -19.82
CA TRP A 302 -18.88 -13.39 -20.39
C TRP A 302 -17.87 -13.81 -19.30
N VAL A 303 -17.69 -12.98 -18.26
CA VAL A 303 -16.83 -13.29 -17.11
C VAL A 303 -17.35 -14.49 -16.33
N LEU A 304 -18.66 -14.54 -16.06
CA LEU A 304 -19.30 -15.66 -15.36
C LEU A 304 -19.22 -16.96 -16.17
N SER A 305 -19.33 -16.89 -17.50
CA SER A 305 -19.12 -18.05 -18.40
C SER A 305 -17.68 -18.55 -18.34
N GLY A 306 -16.70 -17.65 -18.27
CA GLY A 306 -15.30 -18.01 -18.07
C GLY A 306 -15.06 -18.68 -16.72
N MET A 307 -15.66 -18.17 -15.65
CA MET A 307 -15.54 -18.74 -14.30
C MET A 307 -16.23 -20.11 -14.17
N ALA A 308 -17.37 -20.31 -14.84
CA ALA A 308 -18.07 -21.60 -14.87
C ALA A 308 -17.24 -22.67 -15.61
N ARG A 309 -16.58 -22.32 -16.72
CA ARG A 309 -15.66 -23.22 -17.44
C ARG A 309 -14.42 -23.61 -16.62
N CYS A 310 -14.04 -22.79 -15.65
CA CYS A 310 -12.96 -23.09 -14.70
C CYS A 310 -13.44 -23.84 -13.44
N GLY A 311 -14.68 -24.33 -13.41
CA GLY A 311 -15.19 -25.18 -12.33
C GLY A 311 -15.51 -24.44 -11.03
N VAL A 312 -15.75 -23.12 -11.08
CA VAL A 312 -16.16 -22.35 -9.90
C VAL A 312 -17.66 -22.59 -9.64
N PRO A 313 -18.06 -23.32 -8.57
CA PRO A 313 -19.44 -23.80 -8.41
C PRO A 313 -20.47 -22.66 -8.28
N PHE A 314 -20.04 -21.52 -7.74
CA PHE A 314 -20.88 -20.33 -7.51
C PHE A 314 -21.15 -19.52 -8.78
N ALA A 315 -20.31 -19.67 -9.82
CA ALA A 315 -20.43 -18.88 -11.06
C ALA A 315 -21.60 -19.35 -11.94
N ALA A 316 -21.92 -20.65 -11.94
CA ALA A 316 -23.06 -21.19 -12.69
C ALA A 316 -24.40 -20.71 -12.12
N TYR A 317 -24.50 -20.60 -10.79
CA TYR A 317 -25.67 -20.05 -10.10
C TYR A 317 -25.90 -18.57 -10.44
N LEU A 318 -24.84 -17.75 -10.39
CA LEU A 318 -24.92 -16.33 -10.75
C LEU A 318 -25.20 -16.12 -12.25
N LEU A 319 -24.65 -16.97 -13.13
CA LEU A 319 -24.94 -16.90 -14.57
C LEU A 319 -26.44 -17.14 -14.85
N SER A 320 -27.06 -18.09 -14.15
CA SER A 320 -28.50 -18.34 -14.24
C SER A 320 -29.33 -17.13 -13.77
N HIS A 321 -28.91 -16.46 -12.69
CA HIS A 321 -29.59 -15.25 -12.19
C HIS A 321 -29.38 -14.01 -13.09
N CYS A 322 -28.20 -13.83 -13.68
CA CYS A 322 -27.95 -12.73 -14.62
C CYS A 322 -28.75 -12.88 -15.92
N VAL A 323 -28.99 -14.11 -16.39
CA VAL A 323 -29.83 -14.38 -17.57
C VAL A 323 -31.30 -14.06 -17.27
N GLU A 324 -31.79 -14.33 -16.06
CA GLU A 324 -33.14 -13.97 -15.63
C GLU A 324 -33.30 -12.44 -15.51
N LEU A 325 -32.32 -11.75 -14.92
CA LEU A 325 -32.32 -10.28 -14.83
C LEU A 325 -32.17 -9.55 -16.17
N GLY A 326 -31.60 -10.22 -17.18
CA GLY A 326 -31.50 -9.67 -18.54
C GLY A 326 -32.78 -9.84 -19.39
N LYS A 327 -33.74 -10.65 -18.92
CA LYS A 327 -35.06 -10.83 -19.55
C LYS A 327 -36.13 -9.88 -18.99
N ALA A 328 -35.91 -9.32 -17.80
CA ALA A 328 -36.75 -8.31 -17.16
C ALA A 328 -36.34 -6.88 -17.59
#